data_AF-A0A9W4PIS1-F1
#
_entry.id   AF-A0A9W4PIS1-F1
#
_cell.length_a   1.000
_cell.length_b   1.000
_cell.length_c   1.000
_cell.angle_alpha   90.00
_cell.angle_beta   90.00
_cell.angle_gamma   90.00
#
_symmetry.space_group_name_H-M   'P 1'
#
loop_
_entity.id
_entity.type
_entity.pdbx_description
1 polymer ?
#
loop_
_entity_poly.entity_id
_entity_poly.type
_entity_poly.pdbx_seq_one_letter_code
_entity_poly.pdbx_strand_id
1 'polypeptide(L)'
;MSKMAIKINTNGPFSKCVVPLRKYTGLGITDIKNKIENKDFFAETDANDIDEMENLKGLVDNLLKLGAEVKIFDSDEYGEGIFDYQEISYEEFINNIDRLKEIMEELQDYNDALSDEV
;
A
#
# COMPACT_ATOMS: atom_id res chain seq x y z
N MET A 1 -13.77 -4.80 2.83
CA MET A 1 -13.15 -3.51 2.44
C MET A 1 -12.02 -3.86 1.52
N SER A 2 -11.87 -3.15 0.40
CA SER A 2 -10.71 -3.37 -0.47
C SER A 2 -9.42 -3.07 0.30
N LYS A 3 -8.39 -3.89 0.08
CA LYS A 3 -7.10 -3.86 0.74
C LYS A 3 -5.99 -3.84 -0.29
N MET A 4 -5.03 -2.98 -0.03
CA MET A 4 -3.73 -2.99 -0.71
C MET A 4 -2.72 -3.68 0.17
N ALA A 5 -1.95 -4.58 -0.42
CA ALA A 5 -0.98 -5.39 0.30
C ALA A 5 0.36 -5.44 -0.43
N ILE A 6 1.43 -5.69 0.31
CA ILE A 6 2.75 -5.90 -0.30
C ILE A 6 3.38 -7.20 0.15
N LYS A 7 4.11 -7.83 -0.78
CA LYS A 7 5.07 -8.90 -0.50
C LYS A 7 6.47 -8.42 -0.85
N ILE A 8 7.45 -8.92 -0.12
CA ILE A 8 8.85 -8.56 -0.34
C ILE A 8 9.62 -9.81 -0.68
N ASN A 9 10.36 -9.74 -1.78
CA ASN A 9 11.32 -10.75 -2.15
C ASN A 9 12.71 -10.16 -1.94
N THR A 10 13.47 -10.69 -0.99
CA THR A 10 14.83 -10.21 -0.77
C THR A 10 15.82 -11.06 -1.56
N ASN A 11 16.07 -10.69 -2.81
CA ASN A 11 17.30 -11.10 -3.51
C ASN A 11 18.53 -10.28 -3.03
N GLY A 12 18.28 -9.16 -2.33
CA GLY A 12 19.29 -8.31 -1.69
C GLY A 12 19.46 -8.52 -0.17
N PRO A 13 20.33 -7.76 0.51
CA PRO A 13 20.62 -7.96 1.93
C PRO A 13 19.41 -7.64 2.82
N PHE A 14 18.86 -8.66 3.49
CA PHE A 14 17.79 -8.56 4.49
C PHE A 14 18.02 -7.43 5.51
N SER A 15 19.28 -7.22 5.91
CA SER A 15 19.70 -6.18 6.85
C SER A 15 19.33 -4.75 6.42
N LYS A 16 19.25 -4.47 5.12
CA LYS A 16 18.86 -3.15 4.60
C LYS A 16 17.36 -2.92 4.69
N CYS A 17 16.57 -3.96 4.49
CA CYS A 17 15.11 -3.86 4.46
C CYS A 17 14.49 -3.95 5.86
N VAL A 18 15.14 -4.62 6.82
CA VAL A 18 14.55 -4.90 8.13
C VAL A 18 14.17 -3.66 8.93
N VAL A 19 14.97 -2.58 8.82
CA VAL A 19 14.75 -1.34 9.58
C VAL A 19 13.49 -0.61 9.13
N PRO A 20 13.32 -0.24 7.84
CA PRO A 20 12.09 0.41 7.39
C PRO A 20 10.86 -0.47 7.61
N LEU A 21 11.00 -1.79 7.43
CA LEU A 21 9.93 -2.74 7.67
C LEU A 21 9.45 -2.75 9.12
N ARG A 22 10.38 -2.83 10.07
CA ARG A 22 10.06 -2.76 11.50
C ARG A 22 9.46 -1.42 11.89
N LYS A 23 9.94 -0.32 11.32
CA LYS A 23 9.40 1.02 11.61
C LYS A 23 7.95 1.15 11.16
N TYR A 24 7.60 0.56 10.01
CA TYR A 24 6.26 0.61 9.46
C TYR A 24 5.29 -0.33 10.18
N THR A 25 5.65 -1.61 10.36
CA THR A 25 4.71 -2.62 10.88
C THR A 25 4.80 -2.84 12.38
N GLY A 26 5.85 -2.34 13.05
CA GLY A 26 6.12 -2.64 14.45
C GLY A 26 6.55 -4.09 14.72
N LEU A 27 6.65 -4.94 13.69
CA LEU A 27 6.96 -6.37 13.83
C LEU A 27 8.38 -6.62 14.35
N GLY A 28 8.55 -7.73 15.07
CA GLY A 28 9.86 -8.22 15.49
C GLY A 28 10.68 -8.69 14.29
N ILE A 29 12.01 -8.59 14.39
CA ILE A 29 12.93 -8.99 13.29
C ILE A 29 12.68 -10.44 12.85
N THR A 30 12.38 -11.34 13.79
CA THR A 30 12.05 -12.75 13.50
C THR A 30 10.77 -12.87 12.69
N ASP A 31 9.72 -12.14 13.05
CA ASP A 31 8.44 -12.17 12.32
C ASP A 31 8.60 -11.62 10.91
N ILE A 32 9.38 -10.54 10.76
CA ILE A 32 9.72 -9.96 9.46
C ILE A 32 10.43 -10.99 8.59
N LYS A 33 11.41 -11.68 9.16
CA LYS A 33 12.15 -12.73 8.46
C LYS A 33 11.24 -13.88 8.03
N ASN A 34 10.41 -14.38 8.94
CA ASN A 34 9.48 -15.47 8.65
C ASN A 34 8.50 -15.11 7.53
N LYS A 35 7.93 -13.90 7.55
CA LYS A 35 7.03 -13.42 6.48
C LYS A 35 7.72 -13.38 5.11
N ILE A 36 8.96 -12.91 5.04
CA ILE A 36 9.75 -12.88 3.80
C ILE A 36 10.05 -14.30 3.31
N GLU A 37 10.52 -15.19 4.20
CA GLU A 37 10.85 -16.58 3.85
C GLU A 37 9.63 -17.38 3.38
N ASN A 38 8.46 -17.13 3.98
CA ASN A 38 7.20 -17.77 3.60
C ASN A 38 6.49 -17.10 2.41
N LYS A 39 7.00 -15.96 1.90
CA LYS A 39 6.34 -15.15 0.86
C LYS A 39 4.92 -14.70 1.25
N ASP A 40 4.76 -14.39 2.53
CA ASP A 40 3.52 -13.87 3.11
C ASP A 40 3.37 -12.37 2.85
N PHE A 41 2.14 -11.88 2.97
CA PHE A 41 1.88 -10.44 2.99
C PHE A 41 2.55 -9.79 4.19
N PHE A 42 3.21 -8.67 3.92
CA PHE A 42 3.99 -7.94 4.91
C PHE A 42 3.18 -6.84 5.59
N ALA A 43 2.52 -6.03 4.77
CA ALA A 43 1.61 -4.99 5.18
C ALA A 43 0.34 -5.09 4.34
N GLU A 44 -0.80 -4.84 4.98
CA GLU A 44 -2.12 -4.74 4.39
C GLU A 44 -2.74 -3.44 4.90
N THR A 45 -3.39 -2.70 4.03
CA THR A 45 -3.91 -1.36 4.31
C THR A 45 -5.25 -1.16 3.64
N ASP A 46 -6.11 -0.28 4.16
CA ASP A 46 -7.35 0.05 3.46
C ASP A 46 -7.08 0.80 2.15
N ALA A 47 -7.59 0.26 1.04
CA ALA A 47 -7.40 0.87 -0.27
C ALA A 47 -8.15 2.20 -0.42
N ASN A 48 -9.09 2.51 0.49
CA ASN A 48 -9.87 3.75 0.47
C ASN A 48 -9.38 4.76 1.52
N ASP A 49 -8.39 4.42 2.35
CA ASP A 49 -7.79 5.34 3.30
C ASP A 49 -6.54 5.98 2.69
N ILE A 50 -6.65 7.27 2.34
CA ILE A 50 -5.58 7.98 1.65
C ILE A 50 -4.31 8.09 2.51
N ASP A 51 -4.46 8.27 3.82
CA ASP A 51 -3.33 8.43 4.72
C ASP A 51 -2.57 7.10 4.84
N GLU A 52 -3.30 5.99 4.96
CA GLU A 52 -2.65 4.69 4.99
C GLU A 52 -2.00 4.32 3.63
N MET A 53 -2.65 4.65 2.51
CA MET A 53 -2.13 4.42 1.15
C MET A 53 -0.84 5.21 0.88
N GLU A 54 -0.78 6.48 1.29
CA GLU A 54 0.43 7.31 1.21
C GLU A 54 1.55 6.78 2.11
N ASN A 55 1.21 6.30 3.31
CA ASN A 55 2.18 5.65 4.19
C ASN A 55 2.75 4.37 3.53
N LEU A 56 1.88 3.54 2.94
CA LEU A 56 2.30 2.33 2.23
C LEU A 56 3.21 2.67 1.04
N LYS A 57 2.87 3.72 0.28
CA LYS A 57 3.72 4.25 -0.80
C LYS A 57 5.08 4.67 -0.27
N GLY A 58 5.14 5.40 0.84
CA GLY A 58 6.39 5.78 1.48
C GLY A 58 7.25 4.57 1.86
N LEU A 59 6.65 3.47 2.32
CA LEU A 59 7.36 2.22 2.58
C LEU A 59 7.89 1.60 1.27
N VAL A 60 7.03 1.44 0.26
CA VAL A 60 7.40 0.86 -1.04
C VAL A 60 8.55 1.62 -1.68
N ASP A 61 8.48 2.94 -1.73
CA ASP A 61 9.52 3.81 -2.28
C ASP A 61 10.86 3.62 -1.57
N ASN A 62 10.83 3.52 -0.24
CA ASN A 62 12.03 3.30 0.56
C ASN A 62 12.64 1.92 0.31
N LEU A 63 11.81 0.88 0.20
CA LEU A 63 12.27 -0.49 -0.07
C LEU A 63 12.87 -0.63 -1.48
N LEU A 64 12.21 -0.07 -2.49
CA LEU A 64 12.72 -0.04 -3.87
C LEU A 64 14.07 0.70 -3.95
N LYS A 65 14.21 1.85 -3.28
CA LYS A 65 15.49 2.59 -3.19
C LYS A 65 16.61 1.78 -2.54
N LEU A 66 16.27 0.86 -1.64
CA LEU A 66 17.23 -0.03 -0.98
C LEU A 66 17.57 -1.28 -1.82
N GLY A 67 16.97 -1.42 -3.01
CA GLY A 67 17.16 -2.54 -3.92
C GLY A 67 16.35 -3.79 -3.53
N ALA A 68 15.28 -3.63 -2.73
CA ALA A 68 14.34 -4.71 -2.47
C ALA A 68 13.43 -4.92 -3.68
N GLU A 69 13.08 -6.17 -3.96
CA GLU A 69 12.00 -6.49 -4.89
C GLU A 69 10.69 -6.46 -4.11
N VAL A 70 9.81 -5.52 -4.47
CA VAL A 70 8.51 -5.33 -3.81
C VAL A 70 7.43 -5.68 -4.83
N LYS A 71 6.51 -6.56 -4.43
CA LYS A 71 5.31 -6.92 -5.19
C LYS A 71 4.10 -6.32 -4.48
N ILE A 72 3.24 -5.64 -5.23
CA ILE A 72 2.08 -4.94 -4.72
C ILE A 72 0.84 -5.70 -5.16
N PHE A 73 -0.14 -5.81 -4.29
CA PHE A 73 -1.36 -6.57 -4.54
C PHE A 73 -2.58 -5.75 -4.17
N ASP A 74 -3.58 -5.78 -5.03
CA ASP A 74 -4.91 -5.23 -4.77
C ASP A 74 -5.87 -6.39 -4.53
N SER A 75 -6.63 -6.33 -3.43
CA SER A 75 -7.66 -7.33 -3.14
C SER A 75 -8.92 -7.14 -3.97
N ASP A 76 -9.12 -5.98 -4.61
CA ASP A 76 -10.31 -5.67 -5.39
C ASP A 76 -9.94 -4.79 -6.59
N GLU A 77 -9.00 -5.28 -7.40
CA GLU A 77 -8.39 -4.60 -8.56
C GLU A 77 -9.42 -3.93 -9.49
N TYR A 78 -10.64 -4.47 -9.56
CA TYR A 78 -11.70 -4.01 -10.45
C TYR A 78 -12.95 -3.49 -9.74
N GLY A 79 -12.96 -3.43 -8.40
CA GLY A 79 -14.16 -3.04 -7.64
C GLY A 79 -15.34 -4.00 -7.84
N GLU A 80 -15.06 -5.24 -8.26
CA GLU A 80 -16.07 -6.27 -8.51
C GLU A 80 -16.49 -6.98 -7.20
N GLY A 81 -15.83 -6.68 -6.09
CA GLY A 81 -16.11 -7.30 -4.79
C GLY A 81 -15.63 -8.74 -4.70
N ILE A 82 -14.79 -9.17 -5.65
CA ILE A 82 -14.08 -10.45 -5.61
C ILE A 82 -12.77 -10.19 -4.86
N PHE A 83 -12.77 -10.48 -3.56
CA PHE A 83 -11.64 -10.25 -2.67
C PHE A 83 -10.50 -11.27 -2.89
N ASP A 84 -9.90 -11.26 -4.07
CA ASP A 84 -8.71 -12.04 -4.39
C ASP A 84 -7.55 -11.10 -4.71
N TYR A 85 -6.40 -11.36 -4.09
CA TYR A 85 -5.24 -10.50 -4.24
C TYR A 85 -4.58 -10.72 -5.60
N GLN A 86 -4.67 -9.73 -6.46
CA GLN A 86 -3.98 -9.71 -7.76
C GLN A 86 -2.75 -8.80 -7.70
N GLU A 87 -1.66 -9.24 -8.32
CA GLU A 87 -0.42 -8.46 -8.39
C GLU A 87 -0.60 -7.30 -9.37
N ILE A 88 -0.41 -6.07 -8.89
CA ILE A 88 -0.47 -4.86 -9.71
C ILE A 88 0.93 -4.25 -9.87
N SER A 89 1.09 -3.46 -10.93
CA SER A 89 2.30 -2.68 -11.14
C SER A 89 2.40 -1.52 -10.14
N TYR A 90 3.63 -1.02 -9.96
CA TYR A 90 3.84 0.20 -9.17
C TYR A 90 3.13 1.41 -9.80
N GLU A 91 3.05 1.48 -11.13
CA GLU A 91 2.33 2.56 -11.83
C GLU A 91 0.83 2.52 -11.53
N GLU A 92 0.21 1.35 -11.59
CA GLU A 92 -1.19 1.17 -11.19
C GLU A 92 -1.43 1.53 -9.73
N PHE A 93 -0.50 1.17 -8.84
CA PHE A 93 -0.57 1.56 -7.44
C PHE A 93 -0.55 3.08 -7.25
N ILE A 94 0.31 3.80 -7.98
CA ILE A 94 0.33 5.28 -7.95
C ILE A 94 -0.97 5.85 -8.53
N ASN A 95 -1.45 5.32 -9.66
CA ASN A 95 -2.69 5.78 -10.27
C ASN A 95 -3.90 5.60 -9.32
N ASN A 96 -3.93 4.52 -8.54
CA ASN A 96 -4.99 4.30 -7.55
C ASN A 96 -4.95 5.34 -6.42
N ILE A 97 -3.76 5.73 -5.95
CA ILE A 97 -3.59 6.79 -4.96
C ILE A 97 -4.06 8.13 -5.51
N ASP A 98 -3.63 8.48 -6.72
CA ASP A 98 -3.97 9.77 -7.32
C ASP A 98 -5.47 9.88 -7.60
N ARG A 99 -6.08 8.79 -8.10
CA ARG A 99 -7.54 8.72 -8.28
C ARG A 99 -8.30 8.87 -6.96
N LEU A 100 -7.80 8.29 -5.87
CA LEU A 100 -8.42 8.45 -4.56
C LEU A 100 -8.38 9.91 -4.09
N LYS A 101 -7.26 10.63 -4.33
CA LYS A 101 -7.16 12.06 -4.02
C LYS A 101 -8.14 12.90 -4.84
N GLU A 102 -8.23 12.64 -6.15
CA GLU A 102 -9.18 13.33 -7.03
C GLU A 102 -10.61 13.18 -6.52
N ILE A 103 -11.03 11.95 -6.17
CA ILE A 103 -12.36 11.69 -5.61
C ILE A 103 -12.57 12.46 -4.30
N MET A 104 -11.56 12.50 -3.41
CA MET A 104 -11.68 13.23 -2.15
C MET A 104 -11.78 14.75 -2.35
N GLU A 105 -11.04 15.30 -3.30
CA GLU A 105 -11.09 16.72 -3.68
C GLU A 105 -12.47 17.08 -4.26
N GLU A 106 -12.97 16.28 -5.21
CA GLU A 106 -14.31 16.46 -5.77
C GLU A 106 -15.39 16.43 -4.68
N LEU A 107 -15.33 15.48 -3.75
CA LEU A 107 -16.30 15.37 -2.66
C LEU A 107 -16.25 16.57 -1.70
N GLN A 108 -15.07 17.15 -1.47
CA GLN A 108 -14.92 18.38 -0.68
C GLN A 108 -15.54 19.57 -1.40
N ASP A 109 -15.24 19.76 -2.70
CA ASP A 109 -15.80 20.82 -3.51
C ASP A 109 -17.34 20.77 -3.56
N TYR A 110 -17.91 19.57 -3.73
CA TYR A 110 -19.36 19.38 -3.68
C TYR A 110 -19.96 19.78 -2.33
N ASN A 111 -19.31 19.39 -1.23
CA ASN A 111 -19.79 19.67 0.11
C ASN A 111 -19.71 21.18 0.44
N ASP A 112 -18.66 21.85 -0.01
CA ASP A 112 -18.49 23.30 0.16
C ASP A 112 -19.52 24.07 -0.67
N ALA A 113 -19.76 23.66 -1.93
CA ALA A 113 -20.79 24.25 -2.78
C ALA A 113 -22.21 24.11 -2.18
N LEU A 114 -22.52 22.97 -1.57
CA LEU A 114 -23.78 22.75 -0.85
C LEU A 114 -23.88 23.59 0.44
N SER A 115 -22.76 23.86 1.10
CA SER A 115 -22.72 24.66 2.32
C SER A 115 -22.89 26.16 2.07
N ASP A 116 -22.48 26.66 0.91
CA ASP A 116 -22.63 28.07 0.51
C ASP A 116 -24.06 28.42 0.05
N GLU A 117 -24.93 27.42 -0.21
CA GLU A 117 -26.33 27.62 -0.60
C GLU A 117 -27.32 27.71 0.59
N VAL A 118 -26.85 27.79 1.85
CA VAL A 118 -27.69 27.81 3.09
C VAL A 118 -27.63 29.13 3.86
#